data_AF-C6SGA8-F1
#
_entry.id   AF-C6SGA8-F1
#
_cell.length_a   1.000
_cell.length_b   1.000
_cell.length_c   1.000
_cell.angle_alpha   90.00
_cell.angle_beta   90.00
_cell.angle_gamma   90.00
#
_symmetry.space_group_name_H-M   'P 1'
#
loop_
_entity.id
_entity.type
_entity.pdbx_description
1 polymer ?
#
loop_
_entity_poly.entity_id
_entity_poly.type
_entity_poly.pdbx_seq_one_letter_code
_entity_poly.pdbx_strand_id
1 'polypeptide(L)'
;MRHVQTAFSLFYYLKNLLWFALPALPLAVWTVCRTRLFSTDWGILGIVWMLAVLVLLAVNPQRFQDNLVWLLPPLALFGAAQLDSLRRGAAAFVNWFGIMAFGLFAVFLWTGFFAMNYGWPAKLAERAAYFSPYYVPDIDPIPMAVAVLFTPLWLWAITRKNIRGRQAVTNWAAGVTLTWALLMTLFLPWLDAAKSHAPVVRSMEASLSPELKRELSDGIECIDIGGGDLHTRIVWTQYGTLPHRVGDVQCRYRIVRLPQNADAPQGWQTVWQGARPRNKDSKFALIRKIGENILKTTD
;
A
#
# COMPACT_ATOMS: atom_id res chain seq x y z
N MET A 1 -9.04 -28.46 14.72
CA MET A 1 -9.81 -28.20 13.48
C MET A 1 -9.98 -26.70 13.35
N ARG A 2 -9.27 -26.06 12.40
CA ARG A 2 -9.44 -24.63 12.13
C ARG A 2 -10.80 -24.43 11.47
N HIS A 3 -11.68 -23.64 12.06
CA HIS A 3 -12.91 -23.22 11.40
C HIS A 3 -12.52 -22.48 10.11
N VAL A 4 -12.67 -23.14 8.97
CA VAL A 4 -12.64 -22.48 7.66
C VAL A 4 -13.92 -21.67 7.60
N GLN A 5 -13.88 -20.44 8.09
CA GLN A 5 -14.92 -19.47 7.80
C GLN A 5 -14.78 -19.13 6.32
N THR A 6 -15.50 -19.87 5.46
CA THR A 6 -15.69 -19.54 4.03
C THR A 6 -16.60 -18.31 3.95
N ALA A 7 -16.08 -17.18 4.39
CA ALA A 7 -16.81 -15.95 4.36
C ALA A 7 -16.54 -15.32 2.99
N PHE A 8 -17.05 -15.89 1.90
CA PHE A 8 -17.02 -15.21 0.60
C PHE A 8 -17.94 -13.99 0.67
N SER A 9 -17.40 -12.78 0.45
CA SER A 9 -18.21 -11.55 0.42
C SER A 9 -18.30 -11.03 -1.01
N LEU A 10 -19.30 -11.50 -1.73
CA LEU A 10 -19.56 -11.09 -3.11
C LEU A 10 -19.68 -9.56 -3.24
N PHE A 11 -20.41 -8.93 -2.33
CA PHE A 11 -20.61 -7.48 -2.35
C PHE A 11 -19.29 -6.71 -2.14
N TYR A 12 -18.42 -7.18 -1.24
CA TYR A 12 -17.10 -6.57 -1.02
C TYR A 12 -16.24 -6.65 -2.28
N TYR A 13 -16.17 -7.83 -2.91
CA TYR A 13 -15.36 -8.00 -4.12
C TYR A 13 -15.93 -7.22 -5.31
N LEU A 14 -17.26 -7.21 -5.50
CA LEU A 14 -17.89 -6.47 -6.60
C LEU A 14 -17.70 -4.96 -6.45
N LYS A 15 -17.89 -4.42 -5.24
CA LYS A 15 -17.65 -3.01 -4.93
C LYS A 15 -16.23 -2.58 -5.27
N ASN A 16 -15.25 -3.42 -4.92
CA ASN A 16 -13.84 -3.11 -5.20
C ASN A 16 -13.49 -3.28 -6.67
N LEU A 17 -14.05 -4.30 -7.34
CA LEU A 17 -13.78 -4.57 -8.74
C LEU A 17 -14.21 -3.42 -9.67
N LEU A 18 -15.30 -2.71 -9.34
CA LEU A 18 -15.84 -1.60 -10.11
C LEU A 18 -14.82 -0.49 -10.41
N TRP A 19 -14.01 -0.12 -9.41
CA TRP A 19 -12.98 0.89 -9.57
C TRP A 19 -11.62 0.28 -9.92
N PHE A 20 -11.35 -0.94 -9.44
CA PHE A 20 -10.07 -1.63 -9.63
C PHE A 20 -9.83 -2.07 -11.08
N ALA A 21 -10.89 -2.48 -11.80
CA ALA A 21 -10.81 -2.97 -13.17
C ALA A 21 -11.30 -1.94 -14.20
N LEU A 22 -11.48 -0.67 -13.85
CA LEU A 22 -11.84 0.37 -14.82
C LEU A 22 -10.65 0.65 -15.77
N PRO A 23 -10.83 0.70 -17.11
CA PRO A 23 -12.06 0.61 -17.88
C PRO A 23 -12.32 -0.80 -18.41
N ALA A 24 -11.46 -1.78 -18.10
CA ALA A 24 -11.55 -3.15 -18.58
C ALA A 24 -12.88 -3.81 -18.18
N LEU A 25 -13.42 -3.55 -17.00
CA LEU A 25 -14.67 -4.14 -16.51
C LEU A 25 -15.89 -3.80 -17.40
N PRO A 26 -16.26 -2.52 -17.63
CA PRO A 26 -17.39 -2.21 -18.52
C PRO A 26 -17.16 -2.68 -19.95
N LEU A 27 -15.91 -2.66 -20.43
CA LEU A 27 -15.56 -3.17 -21.76
C LEU A 27 -15.70 -4.71 -21.83
N ALA A 28 -15.30 -5.42 -20.79
CA ALA A 28 -15.45 -6.87 -20.68
C ALA A 28 -16.93 -7.27 -20.65
N VAL A 29 -17.75 -6.59 -19.84
CA VAL A 29 -19.21 -6.80 -19.81
C VAL A 29 -19.81 -6.57 -21.19
N TRP A 30 -19.42 -5.49 -21.87
CA TRP A 30 -19.88 -5.21 -23.24
C TRP A 30 -19.53 -6.35 -24.21
N THR A 31 -18.30 -6.86 -24.16
CA THR A 31 -17.86 -8.00 -24.98
C THR A 31 -18.67 -9.26 -24.66
N VAL A 32 -18.84 -9.60 -23.38
CA VAL A 32 -19.58 -10.80 -22.96
C VAL A 32 -21.03 -10.76 -23.44
N CYS A 33 -21.67 -9.58 -23.42
CA CYS A 33 -23.04 -9.41 -23.90
C CYS A 33 -23.19 -9.51 -25.42
N ARG A 34 -22.11 -9.40 -26.21
CA ARG A 34 -22.14 -9.32 -27.67
C ARG A 34 -21.47 -10.52 -28.36
N THR A 35 -20.60 -11.25 -27.67
CA THR A 35 -19.92 -12.43 -28.20
C THR A 35 -20.44 -13.69 -27.54
N ARG A 36 -20.60 -14.77 -28.31
CA ARG A 36 -20.72 -16.12 -27.75
C ARG A 36 -19.33 -16.61 -27.32
N LEU A 37 -18.95 -16.37 -26.06
CA LEU A 37 -17.62 -16.71 -25.53
C LEU A 37 -17.28 -18.20 -25.65
N PHE A 38 -18.27 -19.09 -25.56
CA PHE A 38 -18.07 -20.54 -25.75
C PHE A 38 -17.81 -20.95 -27.19
N SER A 39 -17.93 -20.03 -28.16
CA SER A 39 -17.65 -20.28 -29.57
C SER A 39 -16.23 -19.83 -29.97
N THR A 40 -15.42 -19.33 -29.02
CA THR A 40 -14.05 -18.88 -29.29
C THR A 40 -13.08 -19.45 -28.26
N ASP A 41 -11.90 -19.89 -28.71
CA ASP A 41 -10.88 -20.49 -27.83
C ASP A 41 -10.44 -19.55 -26.70
N TRP A 42 -10.23 -18.27 -27.03
CA TRP A 42 -9.88 -17.23 -26.04
C TRP A 42 -11.01 -16.99 -25.03
N GLY A 43 -12.27 -17.16 -25.43
CA GLY A 43 -13.43 -16.98 -24.56
C GLY A 43 -13.53 -18.10 -23.54
N ILE A 44 -13.34 -19.35 -23.98
CA ILE A 44 -13.30 -20.53 -23.11
C ILE A 44 -12.14 -20.41 -22.11
N LEU A 45 -10.93 -20.10 -22.57
CA LEU A 45 -9.75 -19.94 -21.70
C LEU A 45 -9.97 -18.84 -20.65
N GLY A 46 -10.54 -17.70 -21.04
CA GLY A 46 -10.86 -16.62 -20.11
C GLY A 46 -11.91 -17.02 -19.07
N ILE A 47 -12.93 -17.80 -19.46
CA ILE A 47 -13.96 -18.30 -18.53
C ILE A 47 -13.35 -19.30 -17.55
N VAL A 48 -12.54 -20.25 -18.03
CA VAL A 48 -11.84 -21.23 -17.19
C VAL A 48 -10.95 -20.51 -16.17
N TRP A 49 -10.22 -19.48 -16.59
CA TRP A 49 -9.43 -18.65 -15.69
C TRP A 49 -10.30 -17.96 -14.63
N MET A 50 -11.39 -17.31 -15.04
CA MET A 50 -12.32 -16.64 -14.11
C MET A 50 -12.87 -17.63 -13.07
N LEU A 51 -13.27 -18.83 -13.51
CA LEU A 51 -13.76 -19.88 -12.62
C LEU A 51 -12.67 -20.35 -11.64
N ALA A 52 -11.44 -20.57 -12.11
CA ALA A 52 -10.33 -20.97 -11.26
C ALA A 52 -10.03 -19.91 -10.16
N VAL A 53 -10.03 -18.63 -10.53
CA VAL A 53 -9.83 -17.53 -9.56
C VAL A 53 -11.00 -17.41 -8.59
N LEU A 54 -12.24 -17.59 -9.04
CA LEU A 54 -13.41 -17.58 -8.14
C LEU A 54 -13.36 -18.73 -7.12
N VAL A 55 -12.95 -19.93 -7.54
CA VAL A 55 -12.74 -21.06 -6.63
C VAL A 55 -11.62 -20.75 -5.63
N LEU A 56 -10.50 -20.20 -6.09
CA LEU A 56 -9.40 -19.77 -5.23
C LEU A 56 -9.88 -18.76 -4.17
N LEU A 57 -10.65 -17.74 -4.59
CA LEU A 57 -11.20 -16.71 -3.70
C LEU A 57 -12.23 -17.27 -2.72
N ALA A 58 -13.02 -18.27 -3.11
CA ALA A 58 -14.01 -18.90 -2.24
C ALA A 58 -13.36 -19.75 -1.14
N VAL A 59 -12.24 -20.40 -1.45
CA VAL A 59 -11.51 -21.27 -0.51
C VAL A 59 -10.53 -20.47 0.37
N ASN A 60 -10.13 -19.27 -0.05
CA ASN A 60 -9.19 -18.45 0.71
C ASN A 60 -9.85 -17.90 2.00
N PRO A 61 -9.33 -18.23 3.20
CA PRO A 61 -9.89 -17.76 4.46
C PRO A 61 -9.63 -16.27 4.71
N GLN A 62 -8.70 -15.64 3.99
CA GLN A 62 -8.32 -14.24 4.19
C GLN A 62 -8.83 -13.36 3.04
N ARG A 63 -9.64 -12.36 3.41
CA ARG A 63 -10.22 -11.38 2.48
C ARG A 63 -9.24 -10.25 2.20
N PHE A 64 -8.26 -10.49 1.34
CA PHE A 64 -7.40 -9.42 0.83
C PHE A 64 -7.97 -8.86 -0.46
N GLN A 65 -8.04 -7.53 -0.54
CA GLN A 65 -8.37 -6.83 -1.78
C GLN A 65 -7.38 -7.17 -2.90
N ASP A 66 -6.13 -7.43 -2.53
CA ASP A 66 -5.01 -7.76 -3.44
C ASP A 66 -5.28 -9.03 -4.26
N ASN A 67 -6.13 -9.93 -3.76
CA ASN A 67 -6.52 -11.13 -4.51
C ASN A 67 -7.36 -10.79 -5.76
N LEU A 68 -7.87 -9.55 -5.91
CA LEU A 68 -8.56 -9.11 -7.12
C LEU A 68 -7.62 -8.99 -8.33
N VAL A 69 -6.30 -8.89 -8.12
CA VAL A 69 -5.29 -8.84 -9.20
C VAL A 69 -5.43 -10.04 -10.15
N TRP A 70 -5.78 -11.21 -9.61
CA TRP A 70 -5.95 -12.44 -10.39
C TRP A 70 -7.11 -12.39 -11.40
N LEU A 71 -8.09 -11.49 -11.21
CA LEU A 71 -9.20 -11.28 -12.14
C LEU A 71 -8.85 -10.30 -13.27
N LEU A 72 -7.75 -9.54 -13.16
CA LEU A 72 -7.40 -8.53 -14.17
C LEU A 72 -7.03 -9.13 -15.53
N PRO A 73 -6.23 -10.22 -15.64
CA PRO A 73 -5.87 -10.79 -16.93
C PRO A 73 -7.07 -11.21 -17.81
N PRO A 74 -8.05 -12.02 -17.32
CA PRO A 74 -9.21 -12.38 -18.14
C PRO A 74 -10.11 -11.17 -18.44
N LEU A 75 -10.24 -10.21 -17.52
CA LEU A 75 -11.00 -8.98 -17.77
C LEU A 75 -10.34 -8.10 -18.83
N ALA A 76 -9.01 -8.02 -18.84
CA ALA A 76 -8.26 -7.30 -19.87
C ALA A 76 -8.42 -7.98 -21.25
N LEU A 77 -8.36 -9.32 -21.29
CA LEU A 77 -8.62 -10.09 -22.51
C LEU A 77 -10.02 -9.84 -23.05
N PHE A 78 -11.04 -9.95 -22.21
CA PHE A 78 -12.44 -9.70 -22.58
C PHE A 78 -12.66 -8.24 -22.99
N GLY A 79 -12.06 -7.28 -22.28
CA GLY A 79 -12.16 -5.87 -22.61
C GLY A 79 -11.50 -5.51 -23.95
N ALA A 80 -10.42 -6.20 -24.32
CA ALA A 80 -9.68 -5.94 -25.56
C ALA A 80 -10.34 -6.55 -26.81
N ALA A 81 -11.06 -7.67 -26.68
CA ALA A 81 -11.52 -8.48 -27.79
C ALA A 81 -12.48 -7.78 -28.77
N GLN A 82 -13.29 -6.82 -28.30
CA GLN A 82 -14.27 -6.08 -29.11
C GLN A 82 -14.03 -4.57 -29.15
N LEU A 83 -12.78 -4.11 -29.01
CA LEU A 83 -12.50 -2.65 -29.04
C LEU A 83 -12.82 -2.00 -30.38
N ASP A 84 -12.67 -2.72 -31.49
CA ASP A 84 -12.93 -2.17 -32.84
C ASP A 84 -14.43 -2.05 -33.17
N SER A 85 -15.29 -2.79 -32.46
CA SER A 85 -16.75 -2.72 -32.62
C SER A 85 -17.40 -1.64 -31.73
N LEU A 86 -16.60 -0.94 -30.92
CA LEU A 86 -17.10 0.06 -29.98
C LEU A 86 -17.67 1.28 -30.72
N ARG A 87 -18.85 1.74 -30.29
CA ARG A 87 -19.44 2.99 -30.81
C ARG A 87 -18.48 4.16 -30.63
N ARG A 88 -18.36 5.00 -31.65
CA ARG A 88 -17.50 6.20 -31.63
C ARG A 88 -17.72 7.08 -30.39
N GLY A 89 -18.97 7.25 -29.97
CA GLY A 89 -19.30 8.01 -28.76
C GLY A 89 -18.76 7.40 -27.46
N ALA A 90 -18.84 6.08 -27.30
CA ALA A 90 -18.32 5.39 -26.12
C ALA A 90 -16.78 5.44 -26.08
N ALA A 91 -16.12 5.23 -27.23
CA ALA A 91 -14.67 5.40 -27.34
C ALA A 91 -14.23 6.84 -27.02
N ALA A 92 -14.97 7.84 -27.53
CA ALA A 92 -14.70 9.25 -27.25
C ALA A 92 -14.88 9.59 -25.75
N PHE A 93 -15.93 9.07 -25.11
CA PHE A 93 -16.16 9.26 -23.67
C PHE A 93 -15.00 8.71 -22.84
N VAL A 94 -14.60 7.45 -23.05
CA VAL A 94 -13.48 6.82 -22.32
C VAL A 94 -12.20 7.62 -22.52
N ASN A 95 -11.94 8.07 -23.75
CA ASN A 95 -10.76 8.87 -24.07
C ASN A 95 -10.76 10.23 -23.36
N TRP A 96 -11.82 11.02 -23.51
CA TRP A 96 -11.90 12.36 -22.92
C TRP A 96 -11.92 12.32 -21.39
N PHE A 97 -12.66 11.38 -20.81
CA PHE A 97 -12.66 11.18 -19.36
C PHE A 97 -11.28 10.81 -18.86
N GLY A 98 -10.58 9.87 -19.52
CA GLY A 98 -9.20 9.51 -19.18
C GLY A 98 -8.26 10.70 -19.26
N ILE A 99 -8.27 11.46 -20.36
CA ILE A 99 -7.42 12.65 -20.53
C ILE A 99 -7.65 13.67 -19.41
N MET A 100 -8.91 13.98 -19.11
CA MET A 100 -9.26 14.94 -18.06
C MET A 100 -8.84 14.45 -16.67
N ALA A 101 -9.15 13.19 -16.33
CA ALA A 101 -8.84 12.63 -15.02
C ALA A 101 -7.33 12.52 -14.79
N PHE A 102 -6.60 11.91 -15.72
CA PHE A 102 -5.15 11.74 -15.58
C PHE A 102 -4.39 13.06 -15.74
N GLY A 103 -4.89 13.99 -16.56
CA GLY A 103 -4.35 15.35 -16.63
C GLY A 103 -4.50 16.09 -15.29
N LEU A 104 -5.67 16.01 -14.65
CA LEU A 104 -5.89 16.59 -13.32
C LEU A 104 -4.96 15.97 -12.28
N PHE A 105 -4.81 14.63 -12.27
CA PHE A 105 -3.86 13.96 -11.39
C PHE A 105 -2.42 14.38 -11.64
N ALA A 106 -1.99 14.48 -12.89
CA ALA A 106 -0.64 14.90 -13.24
C ALA A 106 -0.36 16.34 -12.76
N VAL A 107 -1.28 17.28 -13.00
CA VAL A 107 -1.17 18.65 -12.49
C VAL A 107 -1.13 18.67 -10.97
N PHE A 108 -1.97 17.88 -10.30
CA PHE A 108 -1.97 17.77 -8.85
C PHE A 108 -0.65 17.23 -8.31
N LEU A 109 -0.10 16.17 -8.91
CA LEU A 109 1.18 15.59 -8.51
C LEU A 109 2.33 16.57 -8.73
N TRP A 110 2.43 17.21 -9.89
CA TRP A 110 3.45 18.25 -10.11
C TRP A 110 3.31 19.39 -9.09
N THR A 111 2.10 19.88 -8.85
CA THR A 111 1.84 20.96 -7.87
C THR A 111 2.20 20.53 -6.45
N GLY A 112 1.87 19.30 -6.06
CA GLY A 112 2.23 18.74 -4.76
C GLY A 112 3.74 18.54 -4.61
N PHE A 113 4.43 18.16 -5.68
CA PHE A 113 5.89 18.10 -5.72
C PHE A 113 6.51 19.48 -5.46
N PHE A 114 6.00 20.53 -6.10
CA PHE A 114 6.46 21.90 -5.82
C PHE A 114 6.16 22.31 -4.37
N ALA A 115 5.00 21.93 -3.84
CA ALA A 115 4.61 22.29 -2.49
C ALA A 115 5.50 21.64 -1.43
N MET A 116 5.81 20.36 -1.58
CA MET A 116 6.60 19.63 -0.58
C MET A 116 8.10 19.96 -0.62
N ASN A 117 8.64 20.38 -1.77
CA ASN A 117 10.07 20.67 -1.92
C ASN A 117 10.43 22.15 -1.88
N TYR A 118 9.55 23.03 -2.36
CA TYR A 118 9.82 24.47 -2.46
C TYR A 118 8.86 25.32 -1.62
N GLY A 119 7.89 24.71 -0.93
CA GLY A 119 6.95 25.43 -0.06
C GLY A 119 5.81 26.14 -0.79
N TRP A 120 5.64 25.93 -2.10
CA TRP A 120 4.60 26.58 -2.90
C TRP A 120 3.69 25.58 -3.63
N PRO A 121 2.35 25.69 -3.52
CA PRO A 121 1.59 26.67 -2.74
C PRO A 121 1.64 26.42 -1.22
N ALA A 122 1.72 27.49 -0.41
CA ALA A 122 1.96 27.40 1.03
C ALA A 122 0.96 26.50 1.80
N LYS A 123 -0.35 26.64 1.52
CA LYS A 123 -1.37 25.79 2.16
C LYS A 123 -1.18 24.30 1.85
N LEU A 124 -0.70 23.97 0.64
CA LEU A 124 -0.44 22.59 0.26
C LEU A 124 0.84 22.07 0.91
N ALA A 125 1.86 22.93 1.05
CA ALA A 125 3.10 22.61 1.74
C ALA A 125 2.86 22.30 3.23
N GLU A 126 2.07 23.14 3.91
CA GLU A 126 1.66 22.91 5.31
C GLU A 126 0.94 21.57 5.47
N ARG A 127 0.02 21.25 4.55
CA ARG A 127 -0.69 19.96 4.54
C ARG A 127 0.26 18.79 4.28
N ALA A 128 1.19 18.92 3.34
CA ALA A 128 2.18 17.90 3.04
C ALA A 128 3.07 17.61 4.26
N ALA A 129 3.57 18.65 4.94
CA ALA A 129 4.35 18.52 6.17
C ALA A 129 3.52 17.92 7.32
N TYR A 130 2.25 18.30 7.44
CA TYR A 130 1.34 17.74 8.45
C TYR A 130 1.13 16.23 8.29
N PHE A 131 1.03 15.73 7.05
CA PHE A 131 0.82 14.31 6.77
C PHE A 131 2.11 13.48 6.77
N SER A 132 3.26 14.09 6.47
CA SER A 132 4.57 13.44 6.48
C SER A 132 5.60 14.28 7.23
N PRO A 133 5.56 14.30 8.58
CA PRO A 133 6.38 15.21 9.38
C PRO A 133 7.88 14.88 9.37
N TYR A 134 8.25 13.67 8.94
CA TYR A 134 9.65 13.24 8.81
C TYR A 134 10.20 13.38 7.40
N TYR A 135 9.40 13.88 6.45
CA TYR A 135 9.87 14.13 5.11
C TYR A 135 10.81 15.32 5.10
N VAL A 136 11.98 15.13 4.48
CA VAL A 136 12.92 16.20 4.15
C VAL A 136 12.93 16.31 2.63
N PRO A 137 12.87 17.53 2.06
CA PRO A 137 12.96 17.73 0.62
C PRO A 137 14.15 16.96 0.03
N ASP A 138 13.83 16.06 -0.89
CA ASP A 138 14.81 15.21 -1.56
C ASP A 138 14.49 15.18 -3.06
N ILE A 139 15.44 15.64 -3.87
CA ILE A 139 15.29 15.74 -5.31
C ILE A 139 16.43 14.94 -5.94
N ASP A 140 16.13 13.68 -6.23
CA ASP A 140 17.04 12.82 -6.98
C ASP A 140 16.91 13.12 -8.49
N PRO A 141 18.03 13.39 -9.20
CA PRO A 141 18.03 13.63 -10.64
C PRO A 141 17.39 12.52 -11.48
N ILE A 142 17.51 11.24 -11.07
CA ILE A 142 17.03 10.11 -11.88
C ILE A 142 15.49 10.03 -11.87
N PRO A 143 14.79 9.95 -10.71
CA PRO A 143 13.33 10.04 -10.66
C PRO A 143 12.80 11.31 -11.31
N MET A 144 13.48 12.44 -11.13
CA MET A 144 13.11 13.72 -11.75
C MET A 144 13.15 13.63 -13.27
N ALA A 145 14.24 13.09 -13.86
CA ALA A 145 14.34 12.90 -15.30
C ALA A 145 13.22 12.01 -15.84
N VAL A 146 12.88 10.92 -15.15
CA VAL A 146 11.76 10.05 -15.54
C VAL A 146 10.43 10.81 -15.52
N ALA A 147 10.16 11.60 -14.48
CA ALA A 147 8.94 12.42 -14.40
C ALA A 147 8.83 13.43 -15.56
N VAL A 148 9.93 14.12 -15.85
CA VAL A 148 10.04 15.11 -16.93
C VAL A 148 9.94 14.46 -18.31
N LEU A 149 10.36 13.21 -18.48
CA LEU A 149 10.23 12.46 -19.74
C LEU A 149 8.82 11.92 -19.96
N PHE A 150 8.20 11.34 -18.94
CA PHE A 150 6.88 10.70 -19.06
C PHE A 150 5.78 11.74 -19.33
N THR A 151 5.89 12.95 -18.77
CA THR A 151 4.90 14.03 -18.96
C THR A 151 4.73 14.43 -20.44
N PRO A 152 5.76 14.82 -21.20
CA PRO A 152 5.64 15.15 -22.63
C PRO A 152 5.33 13.92 -23.49
N LEU A 153 5.82 12.73 -23.15
CA LEU A 153 5.44 11.50 -23.87
C LEU A 153 3.93 11.23 -23.78
N TRP A 154 3.34 11.47 -22.62
CA TRP A 154 1.90 11.38 -22.45
C TRP A 154 1.14 12.46 -23.23
N LEU A 155 1.60 13.71 -23.18
CA LEU A 155 1.02 14.81 -23.98
C LEU A 155 1.06 14.46 -25.47
N TRP A 156 2.17 13.92 -25.96
CA TRP A 156 2.27 13.44 -27.34
C TRP A 156 1.26 12.31 -27.62
N ALA A 157 1.17 11.31 -26.73
CA ALA A 157 0.24 10.19 -26.88
C ALA A 157 -1.23 10.63 -27.02
N ILE A 158 -1.67 11.66 -26.29
CA ILE A 158 -3.06 12.14 -26.32
C ILE A 158 -3.39 13.04 -27.52
N THR A 159 -2.38 13.59 -28.23
CA THR A 159 -2.59 14.47 -29.41
C THR A 159 -2.89 13.71 -30.72
N ARG A 160 -2.91 12.37 -30.69
CA ARG A 160 -3.17 11.53 -31.86
C ARG A 160 -4.58 11.76 -32.42
N LYS A 161 -4.68 11.95 -33.74
CA LYS A 161 -5.95 12.16 -34.46
C LYS A 161 -6.70 10.83 -34.70
N ASN A 162 -8.02 10.92 -34.90
CA ASN A 162 -8.92 9.82 -35.27
C ASN A 162 -9.12 8.71 -34.22
N ILE A 163 -9.48 9.11 -32.98
CA ILE A 163 -9.68 8.21 -31.84
C ILE A 163 -10.65 7.06 -32.13
N ARG A 164 -10.10 5.84 -32.23
CA ARG A 164 -10.84 4.56 -32.22
C ARG A 164 -10.81 3.91 -30.84
N GLY A 165 -11.59 2.84 -30.63
CA GLY A 165 -11.63 2.12 -29.35
C GLY A 165 -10.24 1.70 -28.83
N ARG A 166 -9.37 1.17 -29.70
CA ARG A 166 -7.97 0.85 -29.35
C ARG A 166 -7.16 2.06 -28.90
N GLN A 167 -7.34 3.21 -29.56
CA GLN A 167 -6.64 4.44 -29.19
C GLN A 167 -7.15 4.99 -27.86
N ALA A 168 -8.45 4.93 -27.60
CA ALA A 168 -9.02 5.33 -26.31
C ALA A 168 -8.46 4.51 -25.15
N VAL A 169 -8.34 3.18 -25.31
CA VAL A 169 -7.76 2.30 -24.29
C VAL A 169 -6.25 2.50 -24.13
N THR A 170 -5.50 2.68 -25.21
CA THR A 170 -4.05 2.97 -25.08
C THR A 170 -3.77 4.34 -24.47
N ASN A 171 -4.60 5.36 -24.73
CA ASN A 171 -4.51 6.65 -24.05
C ASN A 171 -4.84 6.53 -22.56
N TRP A 172 -5.81 5.68 -22.21
CA TRP A 172 -6.08 5.35 -20.81
C TRP A 172 -4.87 4.71 -20.14
N ALA A 173 -4.32 3.66 -20.74
CA ALA A 173 -3.13 2.98 -20.21
C ALA A 173 -1.96 3.95 -20.06
N ALA A 174 -1.73 4.82 -21.05
CA ALA A 174 -0.70 5.86 -20.96
C ALA A 174 -0.94 6.84 -19.80
N GLY A 175 -2.19 7.23 -19.53
CA GLY A 175 -2.54 8.12 -18.41
C GLY A 175 -2.37 7.47 -17.03
N VAL A 176 -2.72 6.19 -16.90
CA VAL A 176 -2.41 5.40 -15.70
C VAL A 176 -0.91 5.31 -15.49
N THR A 177 -0.16 4.98 -16.56
CA THR A 177 1.31 4.90 -16.52
C THR A 177 1.95 6.23 -16.13
N LEU A 178 1.49 7.36 -16.69
CA LEU A 178 1.98 8.69 -16.30
C LEU A 178 1.72 8.95 -14.82
N THR A 179 0.49 8.74 -14.36
CA THR A 179 0.09 9.02 -12.98
C THR A 179 0.91 8.17 -12.00
N TRP A 180 1.10 6.90 -12.32
CA TRP A 180 1.91 6.00 -11.51
C TRP A 180 3.39 6.36 -11.54
N ALA A 181 3.94 6.71 -12.70
CA ALA A 181 5.32 7.17 -12.84
C ALA A 181 5.55 8.41 -11.96
N LEU A 182 4.71 9.46 -12.11
CA LEU A 182 4.80 10.67 -11.29
C LEU A 182 4.65 10.39 -9.79
N LEU A 183 3.74 9.49 -9.40
CA LEU A 183 3.57 9.12 -7.99
C LEU A 183 4.82 8.41 -7.44
N MET A 184 5.37 7.45 -8.19
CA MET A 184 6.53 6.65 -7.75
C MET A 184 7.86 7.39 -7.88
N THR A 185 7.94 8.45 -8.67
CA THR A 185 9.15 9.27 -8.78
C THR A 185 9.09 10.49 -7.88
N LEU A 186 8.02 11.27 -7.95
CA LEU A 186 7.92 12.53 -7.23
C LEU A 186 7.49 12.32 -5.77
N PHE A 187 6.52 11.44 -5.50
CA PHE A 187 5.93 11.31 -4.17
C PHE A 187 6.52 10.17 -3.33
N LEU A 188 7.31 9.26 -3.92
CA LEU A 188 7.78 8.09 -3.20
C LEU A 188 8.57 8.43 -1.92
N PRO A 189 9.53 9.37 -1.92
CA PRO A 189 10.23 9.76 -0.69
C PRO A 189 9.29 10.31 0.39
N TRP A 190 8.31 11.12 -0.01
CA TRP A 190 7.30 11.68 0.90
C TRP A 190 6.37 10.59 1.45
N LEU A 191 5.94 9.66 0.61
CA LEU A 191 5.11 8.52 0.99
C LEU A 191 5.86 7.57 1.92
N ASP A 192 7.15 7.34 1.68
CA ASP A 192 8.01 6.50 2.51
C ASP A 192 8.23 7.13 3.88
N ALA A 193 8.52 8.43 3.96
CA ALA A 193 8.59 9.15 5.23
C ALA A 193 7.26 9.09 6.01
N ALA A 194 6.14 9.16 5.30
CA ALA A 194 4.82 9.04 5.90
C ALA A 194 4.53 7.60 6.34
N LYS A 195 5.05 6.59 5.61
CA LYS A 195 4.71 5.16 5.73
C LYS A 195 5.65 4.29 6.54
N SER A 196 6.89 4.69 6.64
CA SER A 196 7.96 3.90 7.23
C SER A 196 7.80 3.72 8.73
N HIS A 197 8.16 2.53 9.21
CA HIS A 197 8.31 2.25 10.63
C HIS A 197 9.73 2.57 11.14
N ALA A 198 10.66 2.95 10.26
CA ALA A 198 12.04 3.26 10.64
C ALA A 198 12.14 4.35 11.73
N PRO A 199 11.40 5.48 11.67
CA PRO A 199 11.51 6.51 12.72
C PRO A 199 11.09 6.00 14.10
N VAL A 200 10.11 5.11 14.16
CA VAL A 200 9.59 4.52 15.40
C VAL A 200 10.64 3.58 16.01
N VAL A 201 11.26 2.72 15.19
CA VAL A 201 12.32 1.82 15.64
C VAL A 201 13.55 2.60 16.09
N ARG A 202 14.00 3.58 15.30
CA ARG A 202 15.14 4.45 15.66
C ARG A 202 14.87 5.24 16.94
N SER A 203 13.65 5.74 17.14
CA SER A 203 13.27 6.45 18.38
C SER A 203 13.34 5.54 19.60
N MET A 204 12.90 4.29 19.47
CA MET A 204 13.01 3.30 20.54
C MET A 204 14.48 3.03 20.86
N GLU A 205 15.30 2.69 19.86
CA GLU A 205 16.72 2.40 20.07
C GLU A 205 17.44 3.63 20.64
N ALA A 206 17.13 4.84 20.17
CA ALA A 206 17.71 6.08 20.70
C ALA A 206 17.37 6.33 22.18
N SER A 207 16.24 5.82 22.67
CA SER A 207 15.83 5.97 24.08
C SER A 207 16.59 5.05 25.07
N LEU A 208 17.31 4.05 24.57
CA LEU A 208 18.08 3.11 25.40
C LEU A 208 19.43 3.71 25.79
N SER A 209 19.87 3.41 27.02
CA SER A 209 21.19 3.84 27.49
C SER A 209 22.31 3.13 26.70
N PRO A 210 23.50 3.75 26.56
CA PRO A 210 24.64 3.13 25.88
C PRO A 210 25.04 1.79 26.50
N GLU A 211 24.91 1.65 27.82
CA GLU A 211 25.22 0.43 28.56
C GLU A 211 24.25 -0.69 28.17
N LEU A 212 22.94 -0.41 28.20
CA LEU A 212 21.92 -1.38 27.82
C LEU A 212 22.06 -1.82 26.35
N LYS A 213 22.42 -0.89 25.45
CA LYS A 213 22.70 -1.24 24.04
C LYS A 213 23.85 -2.23 23.91
N ARG A 214 24.93 -2.04 24.67
CA ARG A 214 26.06 -2.97 24.71
C ARG A 214 25.64 -4.32 25.28
N GLU A 215 24.96 -4.35 26.42
CA GLU A 215 24.46 -5.58 27.05
C GLU A 215 23.53 -6.38 26.10
N LEU A 216 22.68 -5.70 25.33
CA LEU A 216 21.84 -6.32 24.31
C LEU A 216 22.65 -6.86 23.13
N SER A 217 23.69 -6.14 22.71
CA SER A 217 24.55 -6.52 21.58
C SER A 217 25.45 -7.71 21.93
N ASP A 218 25.94 -7.76 23.18
CA ASP A 218 26.76 -8.83 23.74
C ASP A 218 25.93 -10.06 24.15
N GLY A 219 24.59 -9.93 24.12
CA GLY A 219 23.64 -11.02 24.44
C GLY A 219 23.47 -11.29 25.94
N ILE A 220 23.95 -10.39 26.81
CA ILE A 220 23.80 -10.43 28.27
C ILE A 220 22.33 -10.15 28.64
N GLU A 221 21.74 -9.13 28.02
CA GLU A 221 20.32 -8.85 28.07
C GLU A 221 19.66 -9.23 26.74
N CYS A 222 18.32 -9.36 26.74
CA CYS A 222 17.59 -9.61 25.50
C CYS A 222 16.25 -8.91 25.43
N ILE A 223 15.83 -8.65 24.19
CA ILE A 223 14.52 -8.13 23.82
C ILE A 223 13.74 -9.26 23.14
N ASP A 224 12.55 -9.55 23.65
CA ASP A 224 11.61 -10.49 23.04
C ASP A 224 10.57 -9.78 22.15
N ILE A 225 10.22 -10.44 21.06
CA ILE A 225 9.04 -10.14 20.26
C ILE A 225 8.17 -11.39 20.26
N GLY A 226 6.92 -11.26 20.70
CA GLY A 226 6.00 -12.40 20.81
C GLY A 226 5.86 -13.15 19.47
N GLY A 227 5.97 -14.48 19.50
CA GLY A 227 5.99 -15.30 18.27
C GLY A 227 4.75 -15.16 17.36
N GLY A 228 3.62 -14.75 17.93
CA GLY A 228 2.38 -14.47 17.19
C GLY A 228 2.30 -13.06 16.58
N ASP A 229 3.18 -12.13 16.96
CA ASP A 229 3.18 -10.76 16.44
C ASP A 229 4.11 -10.63 15.23
N LEU A 230 3.66 -11.20 14.10
CA LEU A 230 4.40 -11.16 12.84
C LEU A 230 4.71 -9.73 12.38
N HIS A 231 3.79 -8.78 12.61
CA HIS A 231 3.96 -7.41 12.16
C HIS A 231 5.12 -6.73 12.90
N THR A 232 5.14 -6.80 14.23
CA THR A 232 6.24 -6.25 15.03
C THR A 232 7.57 -6.93 14.67
N ARG A 233 7.56 -8.25 14.46
CA ARG A 233 8.78 -8.97 14.04
C ARG A 233 9.33 -8.45 12.71
N ILE A 234 8.49 -8.29 11.69
CA ILE A 234 8.92 -7.76 10.37
C ILE A 234 9.49 -6.35 10.52
N VAL A 235 8.82 -5.48 11.29
CA VAL A 235 9.26 -4.10 11.50
C VAL A 235 10.66 -4.04 12.14
N TRP A 236 10.89 -4.80 13.21
CA TRP A 236 12.18 -4.78 13.91
C TRP A 236 13.27 -5.55 13.19
N THR A 237 12.92 -6.58 12.39
CA THR A 237 13.89 -7.24 11.51
C THR A 237 14.35 -6.33 10.38
N GLN A 238 13.44 -5.52 9.82
CA GLN A 238 13.76 -4.64 8.68
C GLN A 238 14.52 -3.37 9.09
N TYR A 239 14.20 -2.79 10.24
CA TYR A 239 14.70 -1.46 10.63
C TYR A 239 15.53 -1.44 11.91
N GLY A 240 15.52 -2.51 12.70
CA GLY A 240 16.26 -2.59 13.96
C GLY A 240 17.74 -2.88 13.72
N THR A 241 18.58 -2.35 14.59
CA THR A 241 20.02 -2.63 14.63
C THR A 241 20.38 -3.56 15.78
N LEU A 242 19.54 -3.60 16.83
CA LEU A 242 19.74 -4.47 17.99
C LEU A 242 19.18 -5.88 17.76
N PRO A 243 19.87 -6.92 18.27
CA PRO A 243 19.36 -8.29 18.17
C PRO A 243 18.08 -8.45 19.01
N HIS A 244 17.14 -9.24 18.49
CA HIS A 244 15.91 -9.59 19.19
C HIS A 244 15.65 -11.09 19.09
N ARG A 245 14.96 -11.63 20.09
CA ARG A 245 14.51 -13.03 20.14
C ARG A 245 13.02 -13.11 19.88
N VAL A 246 12.56 -14.28 19.46
CA VAL A 246 11.15 -14.50 19.08
C VAL A 246 10.53 -15.52 20.02
N GLY A 247 9.57 -15.09 20.82
CA GLY A 247 8.87 -15.94 21.78
C GLY A 247 9.72 -16.40 22.96
N ASP A 248 10.81 -15.70 23.27
CA ASP A 248 11.66 -16.00 24.41
C ASP A 248 11.09 -15.32 25.67
N VAL A 249 10.44 -16.12 26.52
CA VAL A 249 9.86 -15.63 27.77
C VAL A 249 10.91 -15.26 28.82
N GLN A 250 12.19 -15.61 28.64
CA GLN A 250 13.24 -15.28 29.62
C GLN A 250 13.70 -13.83 29.50
N CYS A 251 13.49 -13.18 28.35
CA CYS A 251 13.89 -11.80 28.16
C CYS A 251 13.22 -10.85 29.14
N ARG A 252 14.04 -9.94 29.70
CA ARG A 252 13.59 -8.89 30.62
C ARG A 252 12.83 -7.80 29.89
N TYR A 253 13.18 -7.56 28.63
CA TYR A 253 12.55 -6.58 27.76
C TYR A 253 11.70 -7.26 26.70
N ARG A 254 10.58 -6.63 26.35
CA ARG A 254 9.69 -7.10 25.29
C ARG A 254 9.16 -5.93 24.49
N ILE A 255 9.10 -6.09 23.17
CA ILE A 255 8.40 -5.15 22.30
C ILE A 255 7.00 -5.69 22.04
N VAL A 256 6.00 -4.85 22.29
CA VAL A 256 4.60 -5.17 22.10
C VAL A 256 3.90 -4.10 21.28
N ARG A 257 2.89 -4.51 20.51
CA ARG A 257 1.93 -3.59 19.91
C ARG A 257 0.67 -3.52 20.77
N LEU A 258 0.40 -2.33 21.29
CA LEU A 258 -0.72 -2.05 22.18
C LEU A 258 -1.72 -1.12 21.51
N PRO A 259 -3.02 -1.18 21.85
CA PRO A 259 -3.96 -0.11 21.52
C PRO A 259 -3.46 1.26 21.99
N GLN A 260 -3.84 2.34 21.32
CA GLN A 260 -3.34 3.70 21.62
C GLN A 260 -3.46 4.09 23.11
N ASN A 261 -4.60 3.76 23.71
CA ASN A 261 -4.97 4.12 25.09
C ASN A 261 -4.71 2.99 26.10
N ALA A 262 -4.04 1.91 25.71
CA ALA A 262 -3.73 0.83 26.62
C ALA A 262 -2.41 1.10 27.37
N ASP A 263 -2.40 0.74 28.65
CA ASP A 263 -1.20 0.71 29.49
C ASP A 263 -0.42 -0.60 29.31
N ALA A 264 0.77 -0.65 29.90
CA ALA A 264 1.54 -1.89 29.97
C ALA A 264 0.74 -2.98 30.72
N PRO A 265 0.81 -4.25 30.28
CA PRO A 265 0.23 -5.37 31.02
C PRO A 265 0.75 -5.43 32.47
N GLN A 266 -0.03 -6.03 33.38
CA GLN A 266 0.39 -6.23 34.77
C GLN A 266 1.73 -6.97 34.86
N GLY A 267 2.60 -6.56 35.77
CA GLY A 267 3.96 -7.08 35.93
C GLY A 267 5.00 -6.48 34.97
N TRP A 268 4.59 -5.54 34.11
CA TRP A 268 5.46 -4.86 33.17
C TRP A 268 5.42 -3.34 33.35
N GLN A 269 6.55 -2.69 33.12
CA GLN A 269 6.69 -1.24 33.11
C GLN A 269 7.06 -0.76 31.71
N THR A 270 6.39 0.28 31.23
CA THR A 270 6.75 0.93 29.95
C THR A 270 8.07 1.66 30.08
N VAL A 271 9.06 1.27 29.27
CA VAL A 271 10.35 1.97 29.15
C VAL A 271 10.27 3.01 28.04
N TRP A 272 9.62 2.66 26.94
CA TRP A 272 9.42 3.53 25.80
C TRP A 272 8.09 3.22 25.12
N GLN A 273 7.47 4.24 24.53
CA GLN A 273 6.31 4.08 23.66
C GLN A 273 6.39 5.03 22.47
N GLY A 274 5.91 4.57 21.31
CA GLY A 274 5.90 5.37 20.11
C GLY A 274 4.99 4.78 19.05
N ALA A 275 4.46 5.64 18.19
CA ALA A 275 3.62 5.26 17.07
C ALA A 275 4.08 5.98 15.82
N ARG A 276 3.82 5.36 14.67
CA ARG A 276 4.01 6.02 13.39
C ARG A 276 3.09 7.26 13.32
N PRO A 277 3.50 8.37 12.67
CA PRO A 277 2.65 9.53 12.51
C PRO A 277 1.27 9.14 12.01
N ARG A 278 0.24 9.70 12.66
CA ARG A 278 -1.17 9.49 12.31
C ARG A 278 -1.69 8.05 12.43
N ASN A 279 -0.93 7.12 13.03
CA ASN A 279 -1.52 5.86 13.50
C ASN A 279 -2.39 6.14 14.74
N LYS A 280 -3.68 5.79 14.64
CA LYS A 280 -4.69 6.05 15.69
C LYS A 280 -5.12 4.79 16.43
N ASP A 281 -4.79 3.62 15.90
CA ASP A 281 -5.33 2.36 16.39
C ASP A 281 -4.36 1.69 17.36
N SER A 282 -3.06 1.81 17.11
CA SER A 282 -2.03 1.13 17.89
C SER A 282 -0.73 1.89 18.00
N LYS A 283 -0.05 1.69 19.12
CA LYS A 283 1.32 2.13 19.41
C LYS A 283 2.22 0.92 19.64
N PHE A 284 3.50 1.09 19.42
CA PHE A 284 4.51 0.16 19.90
C PHE A 284 4.98 0.61 21.28
N ALA A 285 5.28 -0.36 22.13
CA ALA A 285 5.89 -0.11 23.42
C ALA A 285 7.02 -1.10 23.68
N LEU A 286 8.12 -0.60 24.22
CA LEU A 286 9.13 -1.41 24.87
C LEU A 286 8.77 -1.48 26.35
N ILE A 287 8.50 -2.69 26.82
CA ILE A 287 8.14 -2.96 28.20
C ILE A 287 9.24 -3.77 28.88
N ARG A 288 9.47 -3.53 30.16
CA ARG A 288 10.42 -4.23 31.02
C ARG A 288 9.69 -4.96 32.14
N LYS A 289 10.08 -6.19 32.45
CA LYS A 289 9.55 -6.90 33.63
C LYS A 289 9.90 -6.16 34.91
N ILE A 290 8.89 -5.97 35.77
CA ILE A 290 9.09 -5.53 37.14
C ILE A 290 9.57 -6.77 37.91
N GLY A 291 10.81 -6.75 38.42
CA GLY A 291 11.31 -7.85 39.24
C GLY A 291 10.46 -8.00 40.50
N GLU A 292 10.20 -9.24 40.93
CA GLU A 292 9.40 -9.61 42.11
C GLU A 292 9.92 -9.07 43.47
N ASN A 293 10.84 -8.12 43.50
CA ASN A 293 11.44 -7.58 44.73
C ASN A 293 10.73 -6.34 45.31
N ILE A 294 9.53 -5.97 44.84
CA ILE A 294 8.78 -4.80 45.36
C ILE A 294 7.50 -5.18 46.14
N LEU A 295 7.13 -6.47 46.23
CA LEU A 295 5.97 -6.92 47.02
C LEU A 295 6.33 -7.43 48.44
N LYS A 296 7.52 -7.12 48.98
CA LYS A 296 7.93 -7.49 50.35
C LYS A 296 8.10 -6.33 51.34
N THR A 297 7.59 -5.14 51.01
CA THR A 297 7.56 -4.01 51.94
C THR A 297 6.16 -3.40 51.98
N THR A 298 5.21 -4.17 52.47
CA THR A 298 4.10 -3.70 53.31
C THR A 298 3.41 -4.94 53.85
N ASP A 299 3.42 -5.02 55.18
CA ASP A 299 2.77 -5.94 56.12
C ASP A 299 3.48 -7.27 56.46
#